data_AF-A0A699R0C4-F1
#
_entry.id   AF-A0A699R0C4-F1
#
_cell.length_a   1.000
_cell.length_b   1.000
_cell.length_c   1.000
_cell.angle_alpha   90.00
_cell.angle_beta   90.00
_cell.angle_gamma   90.00
#
_symmetry.space_group_name_H-M   'P 1'
#
loop_
_entity.id
_entity.type
_entity.pdbx_description
1 polymer ?
#
loop_
_entity_poly.entity_id
_entity_poly.type
_entity_poly.pdbx_seq_one_letter_code
_entity_poly.pdbx_strand_id
1 'polypeptide(L)' 'PEIVHSICLCARYQAKPTEKHLKEVKRIFRYLWGAVNTGLWYMKDFRFELTGFSDADYAGCKDIFKSTSGGAQFLGKKLP' A
#
# COMPACT_ATOMS: atom_id res chain seq x y z
N PRO A 1 -1.60 -10.67 4.19
CA PRO A 1 -0.26 -10.48 3.58
C PRO A 1 -0.21 -10.33 2.05
N GLU A 2 -1.30 -10.59 1.29
CA GLU A 2 -1.26 -10.49 -0.19
C GLU A 2 -1.76 -9.15 -0.77
N ILE A 3 -2.55 -8.36 -0.04
CA ILE A 3 -3.20 -7.14 -0.57
C ILE A 3 -2.19 -6.10 -1.07
N VAL A 4 -1.13 -5.82 -0.29
CA VAL A 4 -0.10 -4.85 -0.68
C VAL A 4 0.60 -5.29 -1.96
N HIS A 5 0.91 -6.59 -2.08
CA HIS A 5 1.52 -7.15 -3.28
C HIS A 5 0.60 -7.03 -4.50
N SER A 6 -0.68 -7.38 -4.36
CA SER A 6 -1.67 -7.27 -5.45
C SER A 6 -1.89 -5.82 -5.88
N ILE A 7 -1.93 -4.87 -4.94
CA ILE A 7 -2.04 -3.44 -5.23
C ILE A 7 -0.80 -2.94 -5.99
N CYS A 8 0.40 -3.25 -5.49
CA CYS A 8 1.66 -2.87 -6.14
C CYS A 8 1.77 -3.44 -7.55
N LEU A 9 1.31 -4.68 -7.77
CA LEU A 9 1.28 -5.29 -9.10
C LEU A 9 0.32 -4.56 -10.04
N CYS A 10 -0.90 -4.24 -9.57
CA CYS A 10 -1.90 -3.52 -10.37
C CYS A 10 -1.44 -2.09 -10.71
N ALA A 11 -0.77 -1.40 -9.78
CA ALA A 11 -0.27 -0.03 -9.98
C ALA A 11 0.69 0.09 -11.18
N ARG A 12 1.45 -0.95 -11.50
CA ARG A 12 2.37 -0.97 -12.67
C ARG A 12 1.65 -0.80 -14.00
N TYR A 13 0.36 -1.10 -14.07
CA TYR A 13 -0.45 -1.02 -15.29
C TYR A 13 -1.41 0.17 -15.27
N GLN A 14 -1.28 1.09 -14.32
CA GLN A 14 -2.17 2.25 -14.17
C GLN A 14 -2.15 3.18 -15.39
N ALA A 15 -1.01 3.31 -16.08
CA ALA A 15 -0.89 4.14 -17.28
C ALA A 15 -1.67 3.58 -18.49
N LYS A 16 -1.83 2.25 -18.57
CA LYS A 16 -2.59 1.58 -19.63
C LYS A 16 -3.23 0.29 -19.11
N PRO A 17 -4.32 0.41 -18.33
CA PRO A 17 -4.97 -0.76 -17.74
C PRO A 17 -5.70 -1.57 -18.80
N THR A 18 -5.76 -2.88 -18.61
CA THR A 18 -6.54 -3.81 -19.44
C THR A 18 -7.75 -4.30 -18.66
N GLU A 19 -8.72 -4.94 -19.32
CA GLU A 19 -9.88 -5.54 -18.66
C GLU A 19 -9.50 -6.49 -17.52
N LYS A 20 -8.44 -7.28 -17.71
CA LYS A 20 -7.91 -8.17 -16.67
C LYS A 20 -7.46 -7.38 -15.44
N HIS A 21 -6.71 -6.29 -15.63
CA HIS A 21 -6.27 -5.42 -14.53
C HIS A 21 -7.47 -4.78 -13.80
N LEU A 22 -8.48 -4.32 -14.54
CA LEU A 22 -9.68 -3.72 -13.95
C LEU A 22 -10.50 -4.73 -13.12
N LYS A 23 -10.56 -6.00 -13.54
CA LYS A 23 -11.22 -7.06 -12.79
C LYS A 23 -10.52 -7.33 -11.45
N GLU A 24 -9.19 -7.37 -11.45
CA GLU A 24 -8.41 -7.55 -10.22
C GLU A 24 -8.55 -6.34 -9.28
N VAL A 25 -8.51 -5.11 -9.81
CA VAL A 25 -8.75 -3.90 -9.01
C VAL A 25 -10.13 -3.92 -8.35
N LYS A 26 -11.19 -4.29 -9.09
CA LYS A 26 -12.54 -4.45 -8.50
C LYS A 26 -12.58 -5.50 -7.40
N ARG A 27 -11.81 -6.58 -7.53
CA ARG A 27 -11.71 -7.64 -6.52
C ARG A 27 -11.00 -7.13 -5.26
N ILE A 28 -9.91 -6.37 -5.41
CA ILE A 28 -9.20 -5.71 -4.30
C ILE A 28 -10.17 -4.79 -3.55
N PHE A 29 -10.89 -3.91 -4.24
CA PHE A 29 -11.87 -3.02 -3.61
C PHE A 29 -12.98 -3.78 -2.87
N ARG A 30 -13.45 -4.90 -3.42
CA ARG A 30 -14.46 -5.73 -2.76
C ARG A 30 -13.94 -6.38 -1.48
N TYR A 31 -12.69 -6.84 -1.48
CA TYR A 31 -12.04 -7.34 -0.27
C TYR A 31 -11.87 -6.24 0.77
N LEU A 32 -11.40 -5.05 0.36
CA LEU A 32 -11.26 -3.90 1.25
C LEU A 32 -12.62 -3.53 1.87
N TRP A 33 -13.67 -3.47 1.05
CA TRP A 33 -15.04 -3.19 1.50
C TRP A 33 -15.55 -4.22 2.52
N GLY A 34 -15.33 -5.51 2.27
CA GLY A 34 -15.71 -6.58 3.21
C GLY A 34 -14.88 -6.58 4.49
N ALA A 35 -13.66 -6.03 4.45
CA ALA A 35 -12.75 -5.94 5.59
C ALA A 35 -12.89 -4.64 6.40
N VAL A 36 -13.73 -3.67 5.98
CA VAL A 36 -13.93 -2.41 6.70
C VAL A 36 -14.38 -2.67 8.15
N ASN A 37 -15.22 -3.69 8.35
CA ASN A 37 -15.72 -4.05 9.68
C ASN A 37 -14.73 -4.91 10.50
N THR A 38 -13.68 -5.46 9.88
CA THR A 38 -12.60 -6.24 10.53
C THR A 38 -11.30 -5.46 10.64
N GLY A 39 -11.37 -4.12 10.57
CA GLY A 39 -10.23 -3.25 10.85
C GLY A 39 -9.75 -3.38 12.30
N LEU A 40 -8.45 -3.13 12.52
CA LEU A 40 -7.92 -2.96 13.88
C LEU A 40 -8.56 -1.70 14.48
N TRP A 41 -9.42 -1.89 15.48
CA TRP A 41 -9.98 -0.79 16.25
C TRP A 41 -8.96 -0.30 17.25
N TYR A 42 -8.40 0.86 16.95
CA TYR A 42 -7.51 1.61 17.83
C TYR A 42 -8.37 2.53 18.70
N MET A 43 -8.59 2.19 19.97
CA MET A 43 -9.28 3.10 20.89
C MET A 43 -8.47 4.40 21.01
N LYS A 44 -9.16 5.53 20.84
CA LYS A 44 -8.59 6.90 20.83
C LYS A 44 -7.69 7.21 22.02
N ASP A 45 -7.85 6.50 23.14
CA ASP A 45 -7.17 6.75 24.41
C ASP A 45 -5.86 5.99 24.60
N PHE A 46 -5.49 5.08 23.69
CA PHE A 46 -4.16 4.48 23.73
C PHE A 46 -3.13 5.45 23.13
N ARG A 47 -2.14 5.84 23.95
CA ARG A 47 -1.02 6.71 23.56
C ARG A 47 0.01 6.01 22.66
N PHE A 48 -0.40 5.26 21.63
CA PHE A 48 0.54 4.80 20.61
C PHE A 48 0.65 5.85 19.49
N GLU A 49 1.88 6.14 19.10
CA GLU A 49 2.21 7.00 17.98
C GLU A 49 2.47 6.10 16.77
N LEU A 50 1.70 6.26 15.70
CA LEU A 50 1.92 5.56 14.45
C LEU A 50 2.68 6.50 13.51
N THR A 51 3.95 6.20 13.25
CA THR A 51 4.80 7.01 12.37
C THR A 51 5.03 6.24 11.08
N GLY A 52 4.51 6.78 9.97
CA GLY A 52 4.70 6.24 8.63
C GLY A 52 5.68 7.06 7.81
N PHE A 53 6.69 6.40 7.24
CA PHE A 53 7.60 6.97 6.26
C PHE A 53 7.27 6.39 4.89
N SER A 54 7.22 7.25 3.88
CA SER A 54 7.07 6.86 2.48
C SER A 54 8.17 7.55 1.69
N ASP A 55 8.84 6.78 0.85
CA ASP A 55 9.89 7.28 -0.03
C ASP A 55 9.62 6.80 -1.47
N ALA A 56 9.93 7.67 -2.43
CA ALA A 56 9.67 7.41 -3.85
C ALA A 56 10.84 7.95 -4.68
N ASP A 57 11.72 7.04 -5.08
CA ASP A 57 12.89 7.38 -5.88
C ASP A 57 12.58 7.26 -7.37
N TYR A 58 12.60 8.42 -8.06
CA TYR A 58 12.49 8.52 -9.51
C TYR A 58 13.86 8.40 -10.23
N ALA A 59 14.95 8.82 -9.57
CA ALA A 59 16.27 8.98 -10.19
C ALA A 59 17.16 7.71 -10.20
N GLY A 60 16.74 6.63 -9.52
CA GLY A 60 17.55 5.42 -9.35
C GLY A 60 17.45 4.37 -10.48
N CYS A 61 16.49 4.50 -11.40
CA CYS A 61 16.22 3.48 -12.42
C CYS A 61 16.71 3.92 -13.80
N LYS A 62 18.01 3.72 -14.08
CA LYS A 62 18.64 4.04 -15.39
C LYS A 62 18.12 3.19 -16.56
N ASP A 63 17.48 2.04 -16.29
CA ASP A 63 17.11 1.09 -17.34
C ASP A 63 15.61 1.05 -17.70
N ILE A 64 14.70 1.54 -16.84
CA ILE A 64 13.25 1.27 -17.04
C ILE A 64 12.30 2.44 -16.71
N PHE A 65 12.76 3.63 -16.30
CA PHE A 65 11.87 4.75 -15.90
C PHE A 65 10.75 4.33 -14.93
N LYS A 66 10.98 3.30 -14.11
CA LYS A 66 10.01 2.82 -13.12
C LYS A 66 10.37 3.39 -11.77
N SER A 67 9.47 4.18 -11.20
CA SER A 67 9.57 4.62 -9.81
C SER A 67 9.55 3.40 -8.87
N THR A 68 10.49 3.37 -7.94
CA THR A 68 10.50 2.45 -6.80
C THR A 68 9.93 3.20 -5.60
N SER A 69 8.85 2.69 -5.02
CA SER A 69 8.27 3.24 -3.78
C SER A 69 8.59 2.32 -2.61
N GLY A 70 9.20 2.85 -1.57
CA GLY A 70 9.43 2.19 -0.28
C GLY A 70 8.56 2.81 0.81
N GLY A 71 8.19 2.03 1.82
CA GLY A 71 7.47 2.55 2.96
C GLY A 71 7.79 1.77 4.22
N ALA A 72 7.86 2.47 5.35
CA ALA A 72 8.07 1.90 6.68
C ALA A 72 7.02 2.46 7.65
N GLN A 73 6.44 1.61 8.48
CA GLN A 73 5.46 2.03 9.48
C GLN A 73 5.91 1.54 10.85
N PHE A 74 5.94 2.45 11.83
CA PHE A 74 6.36 2.18 13.21
C PHE A 74 5.18 2.42 14.15
N LEU A 75 4.94 1.47 15.05
CA LEU A 75 3.91 1.57 16.08
C LEU A 75 4.57 1.73 17.46
N GLY A 76 4.46 2.94 18.03
CA GLY A 76 5.06 3.32 19.31
C GLY A 76 6.41 4.05 19.19
N LYS A 77 6.86 4.65 20.32
CA LYS A 77 8.15 5.33 20.41
C LYS A 77 9.30 4.34 20.64
N LYS A 78 9.74 3.63 19.60
CA LYS A 78 11.02 2.92 19.63
C LYS A 78 11.75 3.10 18.30
N LEU A 79 12.74 3.97 18.31
CA LEU A 79 13.89 3.91 17.43
C LEU A 79 14.82 2.80 17.96
N PRO A 80 15.22 1.80 17.16
CA PRO A 80 16.45 1.05 17.44
C PRO A 80 17.68 1.95 17.29
#